data_AF-E6MTB1-F1
#
_entry.id   AF-E6MTB1-F1
#
_cell.length_a   1.000
_cell.length_b   1.000
_cell.length_c   1.000
_cell.angle_alpha   90.00
_cell.angle_beta   90.00
_cell.angle_gamma   90.00
#
_symmetry.space_group_name_H-M   'P 1'
#
loop_
_entity.id
_entity.type
_entity.pdbx_description
1 polymer ?
#
loop_
_entity_poly.entity_id
_entity_poly.type
_entity_poly.pdbx_seq_one_letter_code
_entity_poly.pdbx_strand_id
1 'polypeptide(L)'
;MSIEDKLRENAKLHPNKLALLCNGESYTYGRLYQSVVDKAASMPEVRGRLIPIIATSTADFLISYFAIHLNGGVVVPLHKDIPMQKYEEYSRFFGTGYGSKWCS
;
A
#
# COMPACT_ATOMS: atom_id res chain seq x y z
N MET A 1 3.95 0.11 -18.84
CA MET A 1 2.61 -0.05 -18.23
C MET A 1 2.79 -0.79 -16.92
N SER A 2 2.70 -0.08 -15.80
CA SER A 2 2.78 -0.65 -14.46
C SER A 2 1.42 -1.15 -13.97
N ILE A 3 1.38 -1.79 -12.80
CA ILE A 3 0.11 -2.19 -12.19
C ILE A 3 -0.67 -0.97 -11.67
N GLU A 4 0.01 0.08 -11.22
CA GLU A 4 -0.62 1.33 -10.80
C GLU A 4 -1.29 2.07 -11.97
N ASP A 5 -0.68 2.03 -13.17
CA ASP A 5 -1.27 2.60 -14.39
C ASP A 5 -2.65 1.98 -14.68
N LYS A 6 -2.76 0.66 -14.54
CA LYS A 6 -4.04 -0.06 -14.74
C LYS A 6 -5.08 0.31 -13.69
N LEU A 7 -4.68 0.53 -12.45
CA LEU A 7 -5.60 0.96 -11.40
C LEU A 7 -6.18 2.35 -11.73
N ARG A 8 -5.30 3.29 -12.13
CA ARG A 8 -5.71 4.65 -12.56
C ARG A 8 -6.61 4.61 -13.79
N GLU A 9 -6.29 3.80 -14.78
CA GLU A 9 -7.09 3.65 -16.00
C GLU A 9 -8.49 3.10 -15.69
N ASN A 10 -8.59 2.04 -14.89
CA ASN A 10 -9.89 1.50 -14.49
C ASN A 10 -10.69 2.47 -13.61
N ALA A 11 -10.03 3.26 -12.75
CA ALA A 11 -10.70 4.32 -11.99
C ALA A 11 -11.29 5.41 -12.90
N LYS A 12 -10.63 5.73 -14.01
CA LYS A 12 -11.14 6.68 -15.02
C LYS A 12 -12.28 6.10 -15.86
N LEU A 13 -12.11 4.87 -16.36
CA LEU A 13 -13.05 4.23 -17.28
C LEU A 13 -14.28 3.66 -16.57
N HIS A 14 -14.12 3.16 -15.35
CA HIS A 14 -15.13 2.43 -14.61
C HIS A 14 -15.18 2.82 -13.11
N PRO A 15 -15.36 4.12 -12.78
CA PRO A 15 -15.23 4.61 -11.39
C PRO A 15 -16.19 3.95 -10.39
N ASN A 16 -17.37 3.52 -10.84
CA ASN A 16 -18.41 2.92 -10.00
C ASN A 16 -18.37 1.39 -9.99
N LYS A 17 -17.49 0.75 -10.77
CA LYS A 17 -17.37 -0.72 -10.81
C LYS A 17 -16.63 -1.20 -9.56
N LEU A 18 -17.14 -2.27 -8.95
CA LEU A 18 -16.50 -2.92 -7.80
C LEU A 18 -15.08 -3.39 -8.18
N ALA A 19 -14.09 -3.00 -7.38
CA ALA A 19 -12.68 -3.33 -7.56
C ALA A 19 -12.17 -4.28 -6.46
N LEU A 20 -12.63 -4.07 -5.22
CA LEU A 20 -12.20 -4.84 -4.06
C LEU A 20 -13.38 -5.08 -3.13
N LEU A 21 -13.48 -6.33 -2.66
CA LEU A 21 -14.34 -6.73 -1.55
C LEU A 21 -13.45 -7.38 -0.50
N CYS A 22 -13.40 -6.82 0.70
CA CYS A 22 -12.51 -7.30 1.75
C CYS A 22 -13.14 -7.08 3.12
N ASN A 23 -13.25 -8.13 3.94
CA ASN A 23 -13.81 -8.09 5.30
C ASN A 23 -15.18 -7.36 5.39
N GLY A 24 -16.04 -7.53 4.38
CA GLY A 24 -17.34 -6.88 4.30
C GLY A 24 -17.32 -5.44 3.78
N GLU A 25 -16.14 -4.84 3.58
CA GLU A 25 -16.00 -3.54 2.93
C GLU A 25 -15.90 -3.68 1.42
N SER A 26 -16.56 -2.76 0.70
CA SER A 26 -16.51 -2.67 -0.75
C SER A 26 -15.85 -1.37 -1.21
N TYR A 27 -14.99 -1.49 -2.21
CA TYR A 27 -14.35 -0.36 -2.87
C TYR A 27 -14.62 -0.46 -4.36
N THR A 28 -15.17 0.61 -4.93
CA THR A 28 -15.18 0.80 -6.38
C THR A 28 -13.78 1.19 -6.85
N TYR A 29 -13.50 1.09 -8.15
CA TYR A 29 -12.21 1.53 -8.71
C TYR A 29 -11.94 3.01 -8.40
N GLY A 30 -12.96 3.88 -8.48
CA GLY A 30 -12.83 5.29 -8.15
C GLY A 30 -12.46 5.51 -6.68
N ARG A 31 -13.17 4.85 -5.76
CA ARG A 31 -12.89 4.95 -4.31
C ARG A 31 -11.51 4.40 -3.96
N LEU A 32 -11.17 3.22 -4.48
CA LEU A 32 -9.88 2.59 -4.23
C LEU A 32 -8.72 3.47 -4.70
N TYR A 33 -8.81 3.99 -5.92
CA TYR A 33 -7.76 4.85 -6.47
C TYR A 33 -7.63 6.17 -5.70
N GLN A 34 -8.76 6.79 -5.30
CA GLN A 34 -8.72 8.00 -4.48
C GLN A 34 -8.03 7.74 -3.14
N SER A 35 -8.37 6.64 -2.45
CA SER A 35 -7.72 6.27 -1.19
C SER A 35 -6.21 6.04 -1.36
N VAL A 36 -5.80 5.46 -2.49
CA VAL A 36 -4.38 5.29 -2.85
C VAL A 36 -3.68 6.64 -3.04
N VAL A 37 -4.30 7.57 -3.77
CA VAL A 37 -3.76 8.92 -3.98
C VAL A 37 -3.66 9.70 -2.67
N ASP A 38 -4.70 9.66 -1.84
CA ASP A 38 -4.72 10.33 -0.55
C ASP A 38 -3.63 9.78 0.39
N LYS A 39 -3.49 8.44 0.44
CA LYS A 39 -2.43 7.79 1.21
C LYS A 39 -1.05 8.19 0.69
N ALA A 40 -0.83 8.18 -0.63
CA ALA A 40 0.42 8.58 -1.24
C ALA A 40 0.79 10.03 -0.94
N ALA A 41 -0.18 10.95 -0.96
CA ALA A 41 0.03 12.37 -0.65
C ALA A 41 0.42 12.62 0.81
N SER A 42 0.03 11.72 1.73
CA SER A 42 0.41 11.78 3.15
C SER A 42 1.78 11.16 3.46
N MET A 43 2.42 10.48 2.49
CA MET A 43 3.69 9.81 2.68
C MET A 43 4.87 10.78 2.49
N PRO A 44 5.97 10.58 3.23
CA PRO A 44 7.25 11.24 2.99
C PRO A 44 7.90 10.69 1.72
N GLU A 45 9.01 11.31 1.30
CA GLU A 45 9.79 10.84 0.16
C GLU A 45 10.31 9.40 0.39
N VAL A 46 9.81 8.47 -0.43
CA VAL A 46 10.17 7.03 -0.39
C VAL A 46 10.79 6.53 -1.69
N ARG A 47 11.06 7.42 -2.66
CA ARG A 47 11.60 7.03 -3.96
C ARG A 47 12.91 6.25 -3.83
N GLY A 48 12.96 5.09 -4.48
CA GLY A 48 14.12 4.20 -4.45
C GLY A 48 14.34 3.47 -3.12
N ARG A 49 13.44 3.62 -2.14
CA ARG A 49 13.53 2.94 -0.84
C ARG A 49 12.74 1.64 -0.82
N LEU A 50 13.26 0.65 -0.11
CA LEU A 50 12.57 -0.60 0.22
C LEU A 50 11.72 -0.38 1.47
N ILE A 51 10.40 -0.54 1.36
CA ILE A 51 9.46 -0.29 2.45
C ILE A 51 8.82 -1.61 2.88
N PRO A 52 9.22 -2.18 4.04
CA PRO A 52 8.57 -3.36 4.56
C PRO A 52 7.15 -3.04 5.03
N ILE A 53 6.17 -3.84 4.58
CA ILE A 53 4.79 -3.76 5.07
C ILE A 53 4.29 -5.16 5.39
N ILE A 54 3.45 -5.29 6.41
CA ILE A 54 2.83 -6.57 6.75
C ILE A 54 1.73 -6.90 5.73
N ALA A 55 1.83 -8.06 5.10
CA ALA A 55 0.83 -8.57 4.17
C ALA A 55 -0.42 -9.02 4.93
N THR A 56 -1.50 -8.26 4.79
CA THR A 56 -2.81 -8.57 5.36
C THR A 56 -3.88 -8.63 4.28
N SER A 57 -4.92 -9.43 4.51
CA SER A 57 -6.14 -9.41 3.71
C SER A 57 -7.02 -8.23 4.15
N THR A 58 -6.55 -7.00 3.91
CA THR A 58 -7.27 -5.76 4.22
C THR A 58 -7.17 -4.78 3.04
N ALA A 59 -8.13 -3.87 2.94
CA ALA A 59 -8.06 -2.79 1.96
C ALA A 59 -6.84 -1.88 2.22
N ASP A 60 -6.49 -1.60 3.47
CA ASP A 60 -5.34 -0.75 3.81
C ASP A 60 -4.01 -1.32 3.31
N PHE A 61 -3.82 -2.66 3.31
CA PHE A 61 -2.62 -3.26 2.72
C PHE A 61 -2.53 -2.95 1.22
N LEU A 62 -3.61 -3.16 0.47
CA LEU A 62 -3.62 -2.86 -0.96
C LEU A 62 -3.45 -1.36 -1.24
N ILE A 63 -4.10 -0.51 -0.44
CA ILE A 63 -3.98 0.95 -0.54
C ILE A 63 -2.52 1.38 -0.31
N SER A 64 -1.90 0.88 0.76
CA SER A 64 -0.51 1.16 1.10
C SER A 64 0.46 0.62 0.05
N TYR A 65 0.21 -0.58 -0.48
CA TYR A 65 0.99 -1.18 -1.56
C TYR A 65 1.06 -0.25 -2.78
N PHE A 66 -0.10 0.17 -3.30
CA PHE A 66 -0.13 1.06 -4.47
C PHE A 66 0.41 2.45 -4.15
N ALA A 67 0.14 3.00 -2.97
CA ALA A 67 0.62 4.32 -2.58
C ALA A 67 2.16 4.41 -2.52
N ILE A 68 2.82 3.37 -2.00
CA ILE A 68 4.30 3.28 -1.99
C ILE A 68 4.83 3.22 -3.42
N HIS A 69 4.23 2.40 -4.28
CA HIS A 69 4.62 2.31 -5.69
C HIS A 69 4.43 3.63 -6.44
N LEU A 70 3.32 4.34 -6.21
CA LEU A 70 3.08 5.67 -6.80
C LEU A 70 4.15 6.70 -6.42
N ASN A 71 4.69 6.61 -5.20
CA ASN A 71 5.79 7.47 -4.75
C ASN A 71 7.19 6.95 -5.16
N GLY A 72 7.26 5.92 -6.01
CA GLY A 72 8.52 5.35 -6.50
C GLY A 72 9.29 4.52 -5.47
N GLY A 73 8.63 4.13 -4.37
CA GLY A 73 9.16 3.16 -3.41
C GLY A 73 8.95 1.73 -3.90
N VAL A 74 9.67 0.81 -3.28
CA VAL A 74 9.56 -0.64 -3.55
C VAL A 74 8.99 -1.31 -2.32
N VAL A 75 7.82 -1.93 -2.46
CA VAL A 75 7.17 -2.63 -1.35
C VAL A 75 7.85 -3.97 -1.09
N VAL A 76 8.15 -4.24 0.18
CA VAL A 76 8.61 -5.55 0.66
C VAL A 76 7.51 -6.17 1.53
N PRO A 77 6.61 -6.99 0.96
CA PRO A 77 5.55 -7.62 1.73
C PRO A 77 6.13 -8.69 2.65
N LEU A 78 5.87 -8.55 3.95
CA LEU A 78 6.30 -9.48 4.99
C LEU A 78 5.09 -10.29 5.48
N HIS A 79 5.32 -11.57 5.79
CA HIS A 79 4.25 -12.42 6.33
C HIS A 79 3.76 -11.87 7.67
N LYS A 80 2.44 -11.90 7.92
CA LYS A 80 1.83 -11.42 9.18
C LYS A 80 2.38 -12.07 10.45
N ASP A 81 2.86 -13.30 10.34
CA ASP A 81 3.38 -14.10 11.45
C ASP A 81 4.90 -13.93 11.64
N ILE A 82 5.52 -12.94 10.98
CA ILE A 82 6.93 -12.63 11.20
C ILE A 82 7.15 -12.17 12.65
N PRO A 83 8.17 -12.71 13.35
CA PRO A 83 8.51 -12.21 14.69
C PRO A 83 8.85 -10.72 14.64
N MET A 84 8.35 -9.95 15.62
CA MET A 84 8.54 -8.50 15.70
C MET A 84 10.03 -8.11 15.62
N GLN A 85 10.91 -8.88 16.26
CA GLN A 85 12.36 -8.65 16.18
C GLN A 85 12.89 -8.68 14.74
N LYS A 86 12.43 -9.63 13.92
CA LYS A 86 12.82 -9.70 12.50
C LYS A 86 12.21 -8.57 11.69
N TYR A 87 10.98 -8.15 12.00
CA TYR A 87 10.37 -6.98 11.38
C TYR A 87 11.20 -5.72 11.64
N GLU A 88 11.62 -5.50 12.89
CA GLU A 88 12.47 -4.37 13.27
C GLU A 88 13.84 -4.44 12.58
N GLU A 89 14.43 -5.63 12.52
CA GLU A 89 15.70 -5.86 11.82
C GLU A 89 15.60 -5.49 10.34
N TYR A 90 14.59 -5.99 9.63
CA TYR A 90 14.35 -5.64 8.22
C TYR A 90 14.06 -4.15 8.04
N SER A 91 13.25 -3.56 8.93
CA SER A 91 12.96 -2.12 8.90
C SER A 91 14.20 -1.25 9.08
N ARG A 92 15.16 -1.69 9.91
CA ARG A 92 16.45 -1.02 10.08
C ARG A 92 17.37 -1.24 8.88
N PHE A 93 17.44 -2.47 8.37
CA PHE A 93 18.29 -2.83 7.23
C PHE A 93 17.89 -2.08 5.95
N PHE A 94 16.59 -1.89 5.75
CA PHE A 94 16.06 -1.14 4.62
C PHE A 94 16.10 0.39 4.80
N GLY A 95 16.59 0.88 5.96
CA GLY A 95 17.14 2.22 6.12
C GLY A 95 16.18 3.37 5.82
N THR A 96 15.36 3.71 6.82
CA THR A 96 14.48 4.89 6.98
C THR A 96 13.09 4.86 6.31
N GLY A 97 12.14 4.27 7.04
CA GLY A 97 10.71 4.54 6.87
C GLY A 97 9.82 3.55 7.63
N TYR A 98 9.19 4.03 8.72
CA TYR A 98 7.98 3.46 9.34
C TYR A 98 8.10 2.27 10.30
N GLY A 99 8.56 2.59 11.52
CA GLY A 99 8.10 1.91 12.74
C GLY A 99 6.87 2.60 13.33
N SER A 100 5.90 1.78 13.76
CA SER A 100 4.98 1.99 14.89
C SER A 100 3.77 2.94 14.83
N LYS A 101 3.35 3.52 13.69
CA LYS A 101 2.14 4.41 13.68
C LYS A 101 0.89 3.95 12.91
N TRP A 102 0.86 2.76 12.32
CA TRP A 102 -0.29 2.36 11.46
C TRP A 102 -1.00 1.05 11.85
N CYS A 103 -0.67 0.49 13.01
CA CYS A 103 -1.52 -0.53 13.66
C CYS A 103 -2.27 0.14 14.82
N SER A 104 -3.35 0.84 14.52
CA SER A 104 -4.37 1.25 15.49
C SER A 104 -5.71 1.27 14.79
#